data_AF-A0A7X6VZH0-F1
#
_entry.id   AF-A0A7X6VZH0-F1
#
_cell.length_a   1.000
_cell.length_b   1.000
_cell.length_c   1.000
_cell.angle_alpha   90.00
_cell.angle_beta   90.00
_cell.angle_gamma   90.00
#
_symmetry.space_group_name_H-M   'P 1'
#
loop_
_entity.id
_entity.type
_entity.pdbx_description
1 polymer ?
#
loop_
_entity_poly.entity_id
_entity_poly.type
_entity_poly.pdbx_seq_one_letter_code
_entity_poly.pdbx_strand_id
1 'polypeptide(L)'
;MARAKTAQKLMTSAIGGIIGFFCVLGGFMQSVFYVGLGGFVGSILRYGLGKVPVAITFPIMTIVINLTGSFVIGFVSEFAKDRTDISPGVVVSLQAGFCGGFTTFSTFSLETVAMIQDSKYLAASTYVFLSVLLCLVGTIFGMLVARTVKSKCAI
;
A
#
# COMPACT_ATOMS: atom_id res chain seq x y z
N MET A 1 0.09 56.88 1.07
CA MET A 1 0.61 55.77 0.21
C MET A 1 1.04 54.52 0.98
N ALA A 2 1.72 54.61 2.13
CA ALA A 2 2.20 53.43 2.88
C ALA A 2 1.08 52.46 3.33
N ARG A 3 -0.03 52.97 3.89
CA ARG A 3 -1.19 52.15 4.31
C ARG A 3 -1.80 51.33 3.17
N ALA A 4 -1.89 51.89 1.97
CA ALA A 4 -2.42 51.18 0.80
C ALA A 4 -1.50 50.03 0.34
N LYS A 5 -0.17 50.24 0.38
CA LYS A 5 0.81 49.18 0.09
C LYS A 5 0.77 48.06 1.13
N THR A 6 0.61 48.38 2.40
CA THR A 6 0.48 47.38 3.48
C THR A 6 -0.82 46.58 3.36
N ALA A 7 -1.95 47.24 3.07
CA ALA A 7 -3.23 46.57 2.83
C ALA A 7 -3.18 45.63 1.61
N GLN A 8 -2.54 46.07 0.52
CA GLN A 8 -2.37 45.25 -0.68
C GLN A 8 -1.50 44.02 -0.42
N LYS A 9 -0.43 44.14 0.39
CA LYS A 9 0.45 43.02 0.78
C LYS A 9 -0.27 42.01 1.69
N LEU A 10 -1.06 42.49 2.65
CA LEU A 10 -1.91 41.63 3.49
C LEU A 10 -2.96 40.90 2.65
N MET A 11 -3.61 41.59 1.72
CA MET A 11 -4.62 41.01 0.84
C MET A 11 -4.03 39.95 -0.10
N THR A 12 -2.86 40.20 -0.72
CA THR A 12 -2.19 39.19 -1.55
C THR A 12 -1.71 37.99 -0.73
N SER A 13 -1.24 38.19 0.51
CA SER A 13 -0.88 37.09 1.41
C SER A 13 -2.11 36.26 1.83
N ALA A 14 -3.24 36.89 2.11
CA ALA A 14 -4.48 36.22 2.47
C ALA A 14 -5.04 35.40 1.29
N ILE A 15 -5.06 35.98 0.09
CA ILE A 15 -5.49 35.28 -1.13
C ILE A 15 -4.57 34.09 -1.44
N GLY A 16 -3.25 34.28 -1.33
CA GLY A 16 -2.27 33.19 -1.50
C GLY A 16 -2.47 32.05 -0.50
N GLY A 17 -2.77 32.37 0.76
CA GLY A 17 -3.10 31.37 1.79
C GLY A 17 -4.37 30.57 1.47
N ILE A 18 -5.43 31.25 1.01
CA ILE A 18 -6.69 30.60 0.62
C ILE A 18 -6.49 29.68 -0.58
N ILE A 19 -5.79 30.13 -1.63
CA ILE A 19 -5.48 29.32 -2.82
C ILE A 19 -4.62 28.11 -2.42
N GLY A 20 -3.61 28.31 -1.58
CA GLY A 20 -2.76 27.24 -1.05
C GLY A 20 -3.58 26.18 -0.31
N PHE A 21 -4.51 26.60 0.56
CA PHE A 21 -5.42 25.70 1.28
C PHE A 21 -6.28 24.86 0.33
N PHE A 22 -6.93 25.48 -0.67
CA PHE A 22 -7.75 24.73 -1.63
C PHE A 22 -6.93 23.80 -2.53
N CYS A 23 -5.70 24.18 -2.89
CA CYS A 23 -4.79 23.33 -3.67
C CYS A 23 -4.39 22.07 -2.87
N VAL A 24 -4.05 22.23 -1.59
CA VAL A 24 -3.76 21.11 -0.69
C VAL A 24 -4.97 20.21 -0.51
N LEU A 25 -6.15 20.79 -0.30
CA LEU A 25 -7.40 20.04 -0.16
C LEU A 25 -7.72 19.25 -1.45
N GLY A 26 -7.56 19.87 -2.61
CA GLY A 26 -7.73 19.21 -3.91
C GLY A 26 -6.78 18.03 -4.10
N GLY A 27 -5.49 18.20 -3.81
CA GLY A 27 -4.51 17.13 -3.88
C GLY A 27 -4.77 15.98 -2.91
N PHE A 28 -5.26 16.29 -1.71
CA PHE A 28 -5.68 15.29 -0.74
C PHE A 28 -6.89 14.49 -1.23
N MET A 29 -7.95 15.16 -1.70
CA MET A 29 -9.15 14.50 -2.23
C MET A 29 -8.83 13.60 -3.42
N GLN A 30 -7.94 14.05 -4.31
CA GLN A 30 -7.45 13.25 -5.42
C GLN A 30 -6.75 11.98 -4.92
N SER A 31 -5.87 12.09 -3.91
CA SER A 31 -5.18 10.94 -3.32
C SER A 31 -6.14 9.94 -2.68
N VAL A 32 -7.17 10.43 -1.96
CA VAL A 32 -8.22 9.57 -1.37
C VAL A 32 -8.94 8.76 -2.43
N PHE A 33 -9.27 9.37 -3.58
CA PHE A 33 -9.91 8.66 -4.68
C PHE A 33 -9.02 7.54 -5.25
N TYR A 34 -7.73 7.82 -5.47
CA TYR A 34 -6.76 6.82 -5.93
C TYR A 34 -6.58 5.65 -4.95
N VAL A 35 -6.50 5.95 -3.65
CA VAL A 35 -6.44 4.94 -2.58
C VAL A 35 -7.71 4.11 -2.58
N GLY A 36 -8.89 4.74 -2.66
CA GLY A 36 -10.18 4.06 -2.68
C GLY A 36 -10.31 3.10 -3.86
N LEU A 37 -9.95 3.52 -5.07
CA LEU A 37 -9.97 2.67 -6.26
C LEU A 37 -9.02 1.47 -6.13
N GLY A 38 -7.78 1.71 -5.70
CA GLY A 38 -6.82 0.64 -5.48
C GLY A 38 -7.31 -0.35 -4.43
N GLY A 39 -7.81 0.16 -3.30
CA GLY A 39 -8.32 -0.65 -2.19
C GLY A 39 -9.54 -1.48 -2.55
N PHE A 40 -10.46 -0.92 -3.34
CA PHE A 40 -11.61 -1.65 -3.89
C PHE A 40 -11.15 -2.86 -4.71
N VAL A 41 -10.24 -2.66 -5.67
CA VAL A 41 -9.71 -3.75 -6.50
C VAL A 41 -8.95 -4.77 -5.65
N GLY A 42 -8.07 -4.32 -4.77
CA GLY A 42 -7.28 -5.20 -3.91
C GLY A 42 -8.14 -6.07 -3.00
N SER A 43 -9.15 -5.48 -2.36
CA SER A 43 -10.04 -6.20 -1.45
C SER A 43 -10.94 -7.23 -2.16
N ILE A 44 -11.45 -6.91 -3.35
CA ILE A 44 -12.23 -7.86 -4.17
C ILE A 44 -11.35 -9.04 -4.60
N LEU A 45 -10.13 -8.78 -5.06
CA LEU A 45 -9.22 -9.85 -5.47
C LEU A 45 -8.85 -10.75 -4.29
N ARG A 46 -8.52 -10.17 -3.13
CA ARG A 46 -8.29 -10.94 -1.90
C ARG A 46 -9.51 -11.79 -1.55
N TYR A 47 -10.71 -11.20 -1.58
CA TYR A 47 -11.95 -11.92 -1.28
C TYR A 47 -12.14 -13.11 -2.24
N GLY A 48 -11.97 -12.89 -3.54
CA GLY A 48 -12.08 -13.94 -4.56
C GLY A 48 -11.05 -15.05 -4.37
N LEU A 49 -9.78 -14.71 -4.14
CA LEU A 49 -8.73 -15.69 -3.85
C LEU A 49 -9.03 -16.49 -2.57
N GLY A 50 -9.56 -15.85 -1.53
CA GLY A 50 -9.98 -16.52 -0.31
C GLY A 50 -11.15 -17.51 -0.48
N LYS A 51 -11.86 -17.50 -1.61
CA LYS A 51 -12.93 -18.45 -1.95
C LYS A 51 -12.46 -19.65 -2.75
N VAL A 52 -11.21 -19.65 -3.25
CA VAL A 52 -10.67 -20.80 -3.97
C VAL A 52 -10.58 -21.97 -3.00
N PRO A 53 -11.21 -23.12 -3.30
CA PRO A 53 -11.18 -24.27 -2.42
C PRO A 53 -9.76 -24.85 -2.38
N VAL A 54 -9.21 -24.95 -1.18
CA VAL A 54 -7.93 -25.61 -0.94
C VAL A 54 -8.19 -26.80 -0.02
N ALA A 55 -7.76 -28.00 -0.42
CA ALA A 55 -7.95 -29.23 0.35
C ALA A 55 -7.08 -29.31 1.63
N ILE A 56 -6.36 -28.24 1.97
CA ILE A 56 -5.42 -28.16 3.07
C ILE A 56 -6.04 -27.25 4.14
N THR A 57 -6.12 -27.73 5.38
CA THR A 57 -6.63 -26.96 6.53
C THR A 57 -5.70 -25.82 6.98
N PHE A 58 -4.50 -25.74 6.42
CA PHE A 58 -3.53 -24.68 6.70
C PHE A 58 -3.83 -23.45 5.83
N PRO A 59 -3.83 -22.23 6.40
CA PRO A 59 -4.24 -20.99 5.71
C PRO A 59 -3.23 -20.50 4.65
N ILE A 60 -3.01 -21.30 3.61
CA ILE A 60 -2.01 -21.03 2.58
C ILE A 60 -2.41 -19.87 1.66
N MET A 61 -3.70 -19.66 1.43
CA MET A 61 -4.17 -18.56 0.59
C MET A 61 -3.80 -17.20 1.21
N THR A 62 -3.95 -17.05 2.52
CA THR A 62 -3.57 -15.82 3.23
C THR A 62 -2.06 -15.58 3.15
N ILE A 63 -1.21 -16.61 3.26
CA ILE A 63 0.24 -16.49 3.00
C ILE A 63 0.52 -16.01 1.57
N VAL A 64 -0.09 -16.63 0.56
CA VAL A 64 0.15 -16.28 -0.85
C VAL A 64 -0.29 -14.85 -1.12
N ILE A 65 -1.45 -14.45 -0.62
CA ILE A 65 -1.99 -13.09 -0.74
C ILE A 65 -1.05 -12.07 -0.09
N ASN A 66 -0.61 -12.32 1.14
CA ASN A 66 0.28 -11.40 1.84
C ASN A 66 1.67 -11.34 1.19
N LEU A 67 2.26 -12.49 0.82
CA LEU A 67 3.56 -12.57 0.15
C LEU A 67 3.55 -11.82 -1.19
N THR A 68 2.55 -12.08 -2.04
CA THR A 68 2.46 -11.44 -3.36
C THR A 68 2.20 -9.93 -3.23
N GLY A 69 1.35 -9.51 -2.29
CA GLY A 69 1.17 -8.08 -2.01
C GLY A 69 2.42 -7.40 -1.45
N SER A 70 3.16 -8.07 -0.56
CA SER A 70 4.45 -7.60 -0.06
C SER A 70 5.50 -7.48 -1.17
N PHE A 71 5.53 -8.41 -2.12
CA PHE A 71 6.37 -8.27 -3.31
C PHE A 71 5.99 -7.03 -4.13
N VAL A 72 4.70 -6.83 -4.41
CA VAL A 72 4.22 -5.68 -5.20
C VAL A 72 4.56 -4.36 -4.50
N ILE A 73 4.31 -4.22 -3.20
CA ILE A 73 4.62 -2.96 -2.50
C ILE A 73 6.13 -2.67 -2.48
N GLY A 74 6.97 -3.71 -2.32
CA GLY A 74 8.43 -3.59 -2.42
C GLY A 74 8.88 -3.13 -3.81
N PHE A 75 8.34 -3.75 -4.86
CA PHE A 75 8.63 -3.37 -6.25
C PHE A 75 8.20 -1.93 -6.53
N VAL A 76 6.95 -1.57 -6.23
CA VAL A 76 6.41 -0.23 -6.51
C VAL A 76 7.18 0.84 -5.74
N SER A 77 7.49 0.59 -4.47
CA SER A 77 8.28 1.53 -3.64
C SER A 77 9.64 1.82 -4.24
N GLU A 78 10.40 0.79 -4.58
CA GLU A 78 11.74 0.99 -5.14
C GLU A 78 11.71 1.49 -6.59
N PHE A 79 10.73 1.06 -7.39
CA PHE A 79 10.59 1.48 -8.78
C PHE A 79 10.18 2.96 -8.91
N ALA A 80 9.27 3.43 -8.06
CA ALA A 80 8.84 4.82 -8.04
C ALA A 80 9.86 5.75 -7.36
N LYS A 81 10.78 5.20 -6.57
CA LYS A 81 11.82 5.96 -5.89
C LYS A 81 12.59 6.84 -6.87
N ASP A 82 12.74 8.12 -6.56
CA ASP A 82 13.50 9.12 -7.33
C ASP A 82 12.99 9.37 -8.76
N ARG A 83 11.83 8.81 -9.15
CA ARG A 83 11.21 9.02 -10.47
C ARG A 83 10.15 10.12 -10.41
N THR A 84 10.28 11.11 -11.29
CA THR A 84 9.34 12.24 -11.41
C THR A 84 8.29 12.04 -12.51
N ASP A 85 8.50 11.05 -13.38
CA ASP A 85 7.61 10.73 -14.51
C ASP A 85 6.43 9.82 -14.10
N ILE A 86 6.45 9.27 -12.89
CA ILE A 86 5.35 8.46 -12.35
C ILE A 86 4.44 9.35 -11.50
N SER A 87 3.15 9.36 -11.83
CA SER A 87 2.15 10.12 -11.08
C SER A 87 2.10 9.67 -9.61
N PRO A 88 2.17 10.60 -8.62
CA PRO A 88 2.01 10.27 -7.21
C PRO A 88 0.68 9.56 -6.89
N GLY A 89 -0.38 9.86 -7.66
CA GLY A 89 -1.67 9.20 -7.56
C GLY A 89 -1.61 7.71 -7.87
N VAL A 90 -0.81 7.31 -8.85
CA VAL A 90 -0.60 5.89 -9.20
C VAL A 90 0.16 5.18 -8.10
N VAL A 91 1.20 5.81 -7.55
CA VAL A 91 2.00 5.25 -6.45
C VAL A 91 1.13 5.01 -5.22
N VAL A 92 0.35 6.00 -4.79
CA VAL A 92 -0.52 5.87 -3.61
C VAL A 92 -1.68 4.89 -3.87
N SER A 93 -2.21 4.83 -5.10
CA SER A 93 -3.22 3.84 -5.50
C SER A 93 -2.69 2.42 -5.36
N LEU A 94 -1.43 2.15 -5.75
CA LEU A 94 -0.86 0.81 -5.66
C LEU A 94 -0.39 0.45 -4.25
N GLN A 95 0.27 1.37 -3.55
CA GLN A 95 0.83 1.11 -2.23
C GLN A 95 -0.25 1.09 -1.14
N ALA A 96 -0.87 2.24 -0.89
CA ALA A 96 -1.86 2.37 0.18
C ALA A 96 -3.23 1.80 -0.23
N GLY A 97 -3.60 1.94 -1.52
CA GLY A 97 -4.84 1.37 -2.04
C GLY A 97 -4.75 -0.14 -2.23
N PHE A 98 -4.21 -0.59 -3.37
CA PHE A 98 -4.20 -1.99 -3.80
C PHE A 98 -3.53 -2.89 -2.78
N CYS A 99 -2.26 -2.66 -2.42
CA CYS A 99 -1.58 -3.53 -1.46
C CYS A 99 -2.25 -3.48 -0.08
N GLY A 100 -2.77 -2.32 0.34
CA GLY A 100 -3.52 -2.18 1.59
C GLY A 100 -4.84 -2.96 1.62
N GLY A 101 -5.59 -3.00 0.52
CA GLY A 101 -6.82 -3.79 0.41
C GLY A 101 -6.59 -5.28 0.13
N PHE A 102 -5.53 -5.58 -0.64
CA PHE A 102 -5.18 -6.92 -1.09
C PHE A 102 -4.50 -7.74 0.00
N THR A 103 -3.59 -7.18 0.80
CA THR A 103 -3.00 -7.89 1.93
C THR A 103 -3.91 -7.83 3.17
N THR A 104 -3.69 -8.71 4.14
CA THR A 104 -4.47 -8.72 5.38
C THR A 104 -3.69 -9.27 6.56
N PHE A 105 -3.51 -8.41 7.57
CA PHE A 105 -3.01 -8.84 8.88
C PHE A 105 -4.15 -9.32 9.80
N SER A 106 -5.36 -8.79 9.63
CA SER A 106 -6.52 -9.14 10.45
C SER A 106 -6.99 -10.58 10.22
N THR A 107 -7.08 -11.04 8.96
CA THR A 107 -7.40 -12.45 8.66
C THR A 107 -6.31 -13.39 9.17
N PHE A 108 -5.04 -13.05 8.92
CA PHE A 108 -3.88 -13.77 9.48
C PHE A 108 -3.97 -13.93 11.02
N SER A 109 -4.36 -12.86 11.72
CA SER A 109 -4.52 -12.88 13.18
C SER A 109 -5.65 -13.81 13.62
N LEU A 110 -6.82 -13.75 12.98
CA LEU A 110 -7.95 -14.62 13.28
C LEU A 110 -7.61 -16.10 13.05
N GLU A 111 -6.96 -16.43 11.93
CA GLU A 111 -6.54 -17.81 11.63
C GLU A 111 -5.51 -18.32 12.65
N THR A 112 -4.58 -17.46 13.08
CA THR A 112 -3.60 -17.79 14.12
C THR A 112 -4.29 -18.09 15.44
N VAL A 113 -5.21 -17.23 15.88
CA VAL A 113 -5.96 -17.42 17.13
C VAL A 113 -6.84 -18.67 17.07
N ALA A 114 -7.49 -18.93 15.93
CA ALA A 114 -8.29 -20.14 15.74
C ALA A 114 -7.44 -21.41 15.90
N MET A 115 -6.23 -21.44 15.32
CA MET A 115 -5.31 -22.58 15.53
C MET A 115 -4.88 -22.73 16.99
N ILE A 116 -4.67 -21.62 17.71
CA ILE A 116 -4.34 -21.66 19.14
C ILE A 116 -5.51 -22.21 19.97
N GLN A 117 -6.74 -21.79 19.67
CA GLN A 117 -7.96 -22.28 20.33
C GLN A 117 -8.17 -23.78 20.07
N ASP A 118 -7.82 -24.25 18.87
CA ASP A 118 -7.80 -25.67 18.50
C ASP A 118 -6.62 -26.46 19.11
N SER A 119 -5.81 -25.84 19.98
CA SER A 119 -4.58 -26.42 20.56
C SER A 119 -3.51 -26.82 19.51
N LYS A 120 -3.56 -26.27 18.30
CA LYS A 120 -2.61 -26.51 17.20
C LYS A 120 -1.41 -25.56 17.28
N TYR A 121 -0.71 -25.54 18.41
CA TYR A 121 0.34 -24.54 18.68
C TYR A 121 1.50 -24.55 17.69
N LEU A 122 1.96 -25.74 17.27
CA LEU A 122 3.04 -25.86 16.30
C LEU A 122 2.64 -25.30 14.93
N ALA A 123 1.39 -25.53 14.50
CA ALA A 123 0.88 -24.99 13.25
C ALA A 123 0.73 -23.46 13.32
N ALA A 124 0.21 -22.95 14.45
CA ALA A 124 0.09 -21.50 14.68
C ALA A 124 1.45 -20.80 14.68
N SER A 125 2.44 -21.33 15.40
CA SER A 125 3.79 -20.74 15.45
C SER A 125 4.49 -20.78 14.08
N THR A 126 4.37 -21.91 13.37
CA THR A 126 4.86 -22.05 11.99
C THR A 126 4.20 -21.03 11.06
N TYR A 127 2.88 -20.86 11.17
CA TYR A 127 2.12 -19.92 10.34
C TYR A 127 2.54 -18.47 10.58
N VAL A 128 2.71 -18.06 11.84
CA VAL A 128 3.21 -16.73 12.21
C VAL A 128 4.59 -16.49 11.64
N PHE A 129 5.52 -17.42 11.90
CA PHE A 129 6.91 -17.28 11.47
C PHE A 129 7.03 -17.21 9.94
N LEU A 130 6.41 -18.15 9.23
CA LEU A 130 6.45 -18.19 7.77
C LEU A 130 5.78 -16.96 7.16
N SER A 131 4.62 -16.54 7.65
CA SER A 131 3.91 -15.38 7.11
C SER A 131 4.76 -14.11 7.22
N VAL A 132 5.35 -13.85 8.38
CA VAL A 132 6.21 -12.67 8.58
C VAL A 132 7.48 -12.76 7.73
N LEU A 133 8.19 -13.90 7.79
CA LEU A 133 9.44 -14.08 7.07
C LEU A 133 9.23 -13.94 5.56
N LEU A 134 8.22 -14.60 5.00
CA LEU A 134 7.92 -14.55 3.57
C LEU A 134 7.52 -13.14 3.12
N CYS A 135 6.73 -12.40 3.90
CA CYS A 135 6.40 -11.01 3.56
C CYS A 135 7.64 -10.10 3.51
N LEU A 136 8.57 -10.25 4.47
CA LEU A 136 9.83 -9.49 4.46
C LEU A 136 10.70 -9.86 3.26
N VAL A 137 10.87 -11.15 2.99
CA VAL A 137 11.60 -11.65 1.82
C VAL A 137 10.96 -11.17 0.53
N GLY A 138 9.64 -11.26 0.41
CA GLY A 138 8.88 -10.79 -0.75
C GLY A 138 9.09 -9.30 -1.00
N THR A 139 9.04 -8.48 0.04
CA THR A 139 9.29 -7.03 -0.04
C THR A 139 10.70 -6.74 -0.56
N ILE A 140 11.72 -7.35 0.05
CA ILE A 140 13.12 -7.18 -0.38
C ILE A 140 13.30 -7.64 -1.83
N PHE A 141 12.74 -8.81 -2.17
CA PHE A 141 12.82 -9.36 -3.50
C PHE A 141 12.16 -8.44 -4.54
N GLY A 142 10.99 -7.87 -4.24
CA GLY A 142 10.34 -6.86 -5.07
C GLY A 142 11.23 -5.64 -5.33
N MET A 143 11.90 -5.13 -4.29
CA MET A 143 12.86 -4.03 -4.43
C MET A 143 14.05 -4.42 -5.33
N LEU A 144 14.63 -5.60 -5.15
CA LEU A 144 15.76 -6.07 -5.97
C LEU A 144 15.37 -6.20 -7.46
N VAL A 145 14.17 -6.71 -7.73
CA VAL A 145 13.64 -6.79 -9.10
C VAL A 145 13.47 -5.38 -9.69
N ALA A 146 12.89 -4.44 -8.94
CA ALA A 146 12.73 -3.06 -9.40
C ALA A 146 14.07 -2.38 -9.74
N ARG A 147 15.11 -2.58 -8.93
CA ARG A 147 16.47 -2.07 -9.21
C ARG A 147 17.04 -2.64 -10.50
N THR A 148 16.82 -3.93 -10.76
CA THR A 148 17.29 -4.61 -11.97
C THR A 148 16.56 -4.09 -13.22
N VAL A 149 15.28 -3.77 -13.10
CA VAL A 149 14.52 -3.15 -14.20
C VAL A 149 15.03 -1.73 -14.48
N LYS A 150 15.24 -0.92 -13.43
CA LYS A 150 15.81 0.44 -13.57
C LYS A 150 17.17 0.43 -14.25
N SER A 151 18.09 -0.44 -13.80
CA SER A 151 19.44 -0.50 -14.34
C SER A 151 19.48 -0.94 -15.81
N LYS A 152 18.57 -1.82 -16.24
CA LYS A 152 18.46 -2.25 -17.64
C LYS A 152 17.82 -1.20 -18.56
N CYS A 153 16.94 -0.37 -18.01
CA CYS A 153 16.24 0.65 -18.81
C CYS A 153 16.99 1.98 -18.91
N ALA A 154 18.12 2.16 -18.20
CA ALA A 154 18.85 3.43 -18.14
C ALA A 154 17.93 4.64 -17.83
N ILE A 155 17.02 4.44 -16.87
CA ILE A 155 16.10 5.46 -16.34
C ILE A 155 16.44 5.70 -14.87
#